data_AF-X1RUP6-F1
#
_entry.id   AF-X1RUP6-F1
#
_cell.length_a   1.000
_cell.length_b   1.000
_cell.length_c   1.000
_cell.angle_alpha   90.00
_cell.angle_beta   90.00
_cell.angle_gamma   90.00
#
_symmetry.space_group_name_H-M   'P 1'
#
loop_
_entity.id
_entity.type
_entity.pdbx_description
1 polymer ?
#
loop_
_entity_poly.entity_id
_entity_poly.type
_entity_poly.pdbx_seq_one_letter_code
_entity_poly.pdbx_strand_id
1 'polypeptide(L)'
;MSNLIVKDRLIFKRVVIKDNVIIGAHSLILPGTIIEPNTILDSNSITKINQHLDSNSIYRGKPVKKVLETSVITNKEIIEKDFFEKDQSITQTEEFLKAQGTNLSVPFHFYIISGTIIIGFSFLLPGFIFYLFLFGVLAPNLLSQPFTFEIFLNPYNYGLFFLTPLIIISCYLLHLFFVALFTRWFYKLADKRGPSQGVFDRNLDESSTTLDYYHFRSFLMKYPIFTFSRSPFPWLVNWELNFIKSNKIGKGTVLEETFMHSHINFGENCYLG
;
A
#
# COMPACT_ATOMS: atom_id res chain seq x y z
N MET A 1 -7.85 -4.41 -5.85
CA MET A 1 -7.03 -5.62 -5.69
C MET A 1 -6.79 -6.27 -7.05
N SER A 2 -5.55 -6.65 -7.37
CA SER A 2 -5.17 -7.34 -8.62
C SER A 2 -5.27 -8.87 -8.53
N ASN A 3 -5.56 -9.38 -7.35
CA ASN A 3 -5.65 -10.77 -6.98
C ASN A 3 -6.97 -11.05 -6.27
N LEU A 4 -7.55 -12.23 -6.50
CA LEU A 4 -8.71 -12.73 -5.78
C LEU A 4 -8.59 -14.25 -5.65
N ILE A 5 -8.75 -14.77 -4.44
CA ILE A 5 -8.83 -16.21 -4.21
C ILE A 5 -10.30 -16.58 -4.05
N VAL A 6 -10.78 -17.49 -4.89
CA VAL A 6 -12.14 -18.02 -4.86
C VAL A 6 -12.07 -19.53 -4.89
N LYS A 7 -12.50 -20.18 -3.80
CA LYS A 7 -12.35 -21.64 -3.61
C LYS A 7 -10.90 -22.06 -3.88
N ASP A 8 -10.69 -23.01 -4.79
CA ASP A 8 -9.39 -23.55 -5.14
C ASP A 8 -8.80 -22.86 -6.36
N ARG A 9 -9.10 -21.57 -6.57
CA ARG A 9 -8.55 -20.79 -7.68
C ARG A 9 -8.02 -19.44 -7.21
N LEU A 10 -6.83 -19.10 -7.65
CA LEU A 10 -6.23 -17.78 -7.56
C LEU A 10 -6.40 -17.07 -8.92
N ILE A 11 -7.17 -16.00 -8.93
CA ILE A 11 -7.33 -15.12 -10.09
C ILE A 11 -6.34 -13.98 -9.93
N PHE A 12 -5.41 -13.83 -10.87
CA PHE A 12 -4.41 -12.76 -10.87
C PHE A 12 -4.50 -11.97 -12.17
N LYS A 13 -4.98 -10.73 -12.10
CA LYS A 13 -5.11 -9.84 -13.25
C LYS A 13 -4.82 -8.40 -12.85
N ARG A 14 -3.97 -7.75 -13.64
CA ARG A 14 -3.60 -6.35 -13.45
C ARG A 14 -4.84 -5.46 -13.49
N VAL A 15 -4.90 -4.51 -12.56
CA VAL A 15 -5.91 -3.45 -12.56
C VAL A 15 -5.28 -2.20 -13.18
N VAL A 16 -6.03 -1.54 -14.07
CA VAL A 16 -5.60 -0.32 -14.74
C VAL A 16 -6.58 0.78 -14.43
N ILE A 17 -6.10 1.85 -13.81
CA ILE A 17 -6.83 3.05 -13.44
C ILE A 17 -6.16 4.18 -14.20
N LYS A 18 -6.87 4.84 -15.11
CA LYS A 18 -6.33 5.94 -15.92
C LYS A 18 -6.46 7.29 -15.21
N ASP A 19 -6.13 8.36 -15.91
CA ASP A 19 -5.96 9.70 -15.31
C ASP A 19 -7.27 10.30 -14.77
N ASN A 20 -7.17 11.10 -13.71
CA ASN A 20 -8.28 11.82 -13.07
C ASN A 20 -9.43 10.90 -12.61
N VAL A 21 -9.11 9.67 -12.19
CA VAL A 21 -10.10 8.74 -11.63
C VAL A 21 -10.26 8.98 -10.14
N ILE A 22 -11.51 9.02 -9.67
CA ILE A 22 -11.84 9.12 -8.25
C ILE A 22 -12.52 7.82 -7.82
N ILE A 23 -11.96 7.17 -6.80
CA ILE A 23 -12.53 5.98 -6.18
C ILE A 23 -12.89 6.31 -4.74
N GLY A 24 -14.19 6.28 -4.46
CA GLY A 24 -14.74 6.54 -3.14
C GLY A 24 -14.40 5.45 -2.14
N ALA A 25 -14.45 5.83 -0.86
CA ALA A 25 -14.07 4.99 0.27
C ALA A 25 -14.85 3.67 0.32
N HIS A 26 -14.21 2.65 0.92
CA HIS A 26 -14.78 1.30 1.07
C HIS A 26 -15.19 0.62 -0.25
N SER A 27 -14.61 1.05 -1.37
CA SER A 27 -14.82 0.42 -2.67
C SER A 27 -13.87 -0.75 -2.88
N LEU A 28 -14.34 -1.79 -3.55
CA LEU A 28 -13.57 -2.98 -3.90
C LEU A 28 -13.44 -3.10 -5.42
N ILE A 29 -12.23 -2.85 -5.90
CA ILE A 29 -11.89 -3.06 -7.32
C ILE A 29 -11.38 -4.49 -7.50
N LEU A 30 -12.10 -5.29 -8.27
CA LEU A 30 -11.75 -6.69 -8.56
C LEU A 30 -10.71 -6.84 -9.68
N PRO A 31 -10.02 -7.99 -9.76
CA PRO A 31 -8.93 -8.21 -10.72
C PRO A 31 -9.34 -7.98 -12.18
N GLY A 32 -8.44 -7.38 -12.95
CA GLY A 32 -8.65 -7.12 -14.38
C GLY A 32 -9.55 -5.92 -14.69
N THR A 33 -10.01 -5.18 -13.68
CA THR A 33 -10.80 -3.97 -13.90
C THR A 33 -9.97 -2.90 -14.64
N ILE A 34 -10.57 -2.27 -15.64
CA ILE A 34 -10.04 -1.12 -16.35
C ILE A 34 -10.98 0.06 -16.09
N ILE A 35 -10.45 1.14 -15.52
CA ILE A 35 -11.18 2.40 -15.28
C ILE A 35 -10.57 3.47 -16.20
N GLU A 36 -11.38 3.94 -17.14
CA GLU A 36 -11.01 4.98 -18.10
C GLU A 36 -10.93 6.38 -17.44
N PRO A 37 -10.42 7.42 -18.13
CA PRO A 37 -10.15 8.70 -17.51
C PRO A 37 -11.42 9.47 -17.12
N ASN A 38 -11.29 10.35 -16.12
CA ASN A 38 -12.37 11.21 -15.60
C ASN A 38 -13.59 10.41 -15.09
N THR A 39 -13.37 9.21 -14.60
CA THR A 39 -14.41 8.30 -14.12
C THR A 39 -14.45 8.31 -12.60
N ILE A 40 -15.66 8.36 -12.04
CA ILE A 40 -15.89 8.38 -10.60
C ILE A 40 -16.56 7.06 -10.21
N LEU A 41 -15.91 6.33 -9.31
CA LEU A 41 -16.48 5.18 -8.64
C LEU A 41 -16.94 5.63 -7.26
N ASP A 42 -18.25 5.58 -7.01
CA ASP A 42 -18.81 6.01 -5.74
C ASP A 42 -18.41 5.10 -4.58
N SER A 43 -18.49 5.62 -3.35
CA SER A 43 -18.16 4.89 -2.13
C SER A 43 -18.98 3.61 -1.99
N ASN A 44 -18.45 2.62 -1.26
CA ASN A 44 -19.08 1.31 -1.07
C ASN A 44 -19.42 0.59 -2.39
N SER A 45 -18.63 0.77 -3.46
CA SER A 45 -18.90 0.11 -4.74
C SER A 45 -18.02 -1.13 -4.95
N ILE A 46 -18.53 -2.16 -5.64
CA ILE A 46 -17.77 -3.39 -5.95
C ILE A 46 -17.80 -3.64 -7.47
N THR A 47 -16.64 -3.67 -8.12
CA THR A 47 -16.57 -4.00 -9.56
C THR A 47 -16.68 -5.51 -9.79
N LYS A 48 -16.99 -5.92 -11.02
CA LYS A 48 -16.84 -7.32 -11.47
C LYS A 48 -15.42 -7.58 -11.94
N ILE A 49 -15.02 -8.86 -11.94
CA ILE A 49 -13.75 -9.28 -12.54
C ILE A 49 -13.77 -8.92 -14.04
N ASN A 50 -12.70 -8.29 -14.54
CA ASN A 50 -12.59 -7.76 -15.91
C ASN A 50 -13.63 -6.70 -16.29
N GLN A 51 -14.19 -5.97 -15.34
CA GLN A 51 -15.12 -4.90 -15.68
C GLN A 51 -14.37 -3.73 -16.34
N HIS A 52 -14.95 -3.18 -17.41
CA HIS A 52 -14.50 -1.95 -18.04
C HIS A 52 -15.46 -0.83 -17.65
N LEU A 53 -14.92 0.24 -17.07
CA LEU A 53 -15.65 1.46 -16.74
C LEU A 53 -15.26 2.54 -17.74
N ASP A 54 -16.25 3.07 -18.45
CA ASP A 54 -16.09 4.06 -19.52
C ASP A 54 -15.65 5.42 -19.00
N SER A 55 -15.02 6.21 -19.87
CA SER A 55 -14.55 7.56 -19.55
C SER A 55 -15.71 8.48 -19.18
N ASN A 56 -15.42 9.55 -18.45
CA ASN A 56 -16.38 10.60 -18.13
C ASN A 56 -17.70 10.03 -17.62
N SER A 57 -17.65 9.05 -16.71
CA SER A 57 -18.83 8.36 -16.22
C SER A 57 -18.78 8.18 -14.70
N ILE A 58 -19.95 8.13 -14.07
CA ILE A 58 -20.11 7.85 -12.64
C ILE A 58 -20.72 6.46 -12.48
N TYR A 59 -20.11 5.68 -11.60
CA TYR A 59 -20.41 4.29 -11.36
C TYR A 59 -20.74 4.05 -9.88
N ARG A 60 -21.79 3.26 -9.60
CA ARG A 60 -22.22 2.89 -8.24
C ARG A 60 -22.70 1.46 -8.18
N GLY A 61 -22.55 0.84 -7.01
CA GLY A 61 -23.31 -0.35 -6.61
C GLY A 61 -22.46 -1.60 -6.41
N LYS A 62 -23.11 -2.71 -6.07
CA LYS A 62 -22.49 -4.01 -5.78
C LYS A 62 -23.26 -5.12 -6.51
N PRO A 63 -23.01 -5.41 -7.80
CA PRO A 63 -21.92 -4.91 -8.61
C PRO A 63 -22.20 -3.54 -9.22
N VAL A 64 -21.12 -2.84 -9.53
CA VAL A 64 -21.11 -1.51 -10.14
C VAL A 64 -21.85 -1.46 -11.48
N LYS A 65 -22.71 -0.44 -11.64
CA LYS A 65 -23.35 -0.05 -12.90
C LYS A 65 -23.14 1.45 -13.17
N LYS A 66 -23.14 1.83 -14.46
CA LYS A 66 -23.05 3.24 -14.88
C LYS A 66 -24.36 3.94 -14.49
N VAL A 67 -24.25 5.06 -13.79
CA VAL A 67 -25.39 5.87 -13.34
C VAL A 67 -25.49 7.14 -14.19
N LEU A 68 -24.37 7.85 -14.34
CA LEU A 68 -24.35 9.18 -14.98
C LEU A 68 -23.14 9.33 -15.91
N GLU A 69 -23.22 10.30 -16.82
CA GLU A 69 -22.07 10.81 -17.56
C GLU A 69 -21.56 12.11 -16.92
N THR A 70 -20.25 12.18 -16.69
CA THR A 70 -19.55 13.32 -16.08
C THR A 70 -19.64 14.59 -16.95
N SER A 71 -19.88 14.46 -18.26
CA SER A 71 -20.12 15.60 -19.17
C SER A 71 -21.43 16.36 -18.89
N VAL A 72 -22.36 15.77 -18.14
CA VAL A 72 -23.72 16.30 -17.90
C VAL A 72 -23.88 16.89 -16.49
N ILE A 73 -22.79 17.12 -15.74
CA ILE A 73 -22.86 17.66 -14.38
C ILE A 73 -23.17 19.17 -14.41
N THR A 74 -24.44 19.50 -14.67
CA THR A 74 -24.99 20.85 -14.55
C THR A 74 -25.93 20.97 -13.35
N ASN A 75 -26.49 19.86 -12.84
CA ASN A 75 -27.50 19.90 -11.78
C ASN A 75 -27.15 19.02 -10.58
N LYS A 76 -26.75 19.71 -9.49
CA LYS A 76 -26.48 19.17 -8.15
C LYS A 76 -27.68 18.42 -7.55
N GLU A 77 -28.90 18.73 -7.98
CA GLU A 77 -30.15 18.15 -7.45
C GLU A 77 -30.44 16.71 -7.92
N ILE A 78 -29.93 16.30 -9.09
CA ILE A 78 -30.11 14.93 -9.61
C ILE A 78 -29.21 13.95 -8.85
N ILE A 79 -28.02 14.43 -8.47
CA ILE A 79 -27.04 13.71 -7.66
C ILE A 79 -27.63 13.42 -6.28
N GLU A 80 -28.27 14.37 -5.61
CA GLU A 80 -28.85 14.10 -4.27
C GLU A 80 -29.93 13.01 -4.29
N LYS A 81 -30.77 12.91 -5.33
CA LYS A 81 -31.82 11.88 -5.38
C LYS A 81 -31.27 10.47 -5.60
N ASP A 82 -30.25 10.30 -6.44
CA ASP A 82 -29.67 8.97 -6.68
C ASP A 82 -28.83 8.49 -5.49
N PHE A 83 -28.24 9.39 -4.70
CA PHE A 83 -27.29 9.10 -3.61
C PHE A 83 -27.93 8.54 -2.33
N PHE A 84 -29.24 8.71 -2.13
CA PHE A 84 -29.90 8.33 -0.87
C PHE A 84 -30.79 7.08 -0.92
N GLU A 85 -30.90 6.38 -2.05
CA GLU A 85 -31.59 5.07 -2.07
C GLU A 85 -30.67 3.93 -1.64
N LYS A 86 -31.03 3.36 -0.49
CA LYS A 86 -30.27 2.42 0.31
C LYS A 86 -30.57 0.99 -0.16
N ASP A 87 -29.61 0.35 -0.82
CA ASP A 87 -29.74 -1.04 -1.26
C ASP A 87 -29.55 -2.00 -0.05
N GLN A 88 -30.65 -2.56 0.44
CA GLN A 88 -30.69 -3.52 1.54
C GLN A 88 -30.61 -4.96 1.01
N SER A 89 -29.41 -5.46 0.73
CA SER A 89 -29.15 -6.91 0.79
C SER A 89 -27.67 -7.23 0.73
N ILE A 90 -27.07 -7.52 1.88
CA ILE A 90 -25.85 -8.33 1.95
C ILE A 90 -26.04 -9.32 3.10
N THR A 91 -26.41 -10.55 2.75
CA THR A 91 -26.34 -11.69 3.65
C THR A 91 -24.90 -12.20 3.62
N GLN A 92 -24.22 -12.17 4.77
CA GLN A 92 -22.94 -12.84 4.98
C GLN A 92 -23.20 -14.22 5.57
N THR A 93 -22.67 -15.26 4.92
CA THR A 93 -22.50 -16.58 5.54
C THR A 93 -21.01 -16.88 5.55
N GLU A 94 -20.44 -16.97 6.74
CA GLU A 94 -19.07 -17.46 6.95
C GLU A 94 -19.12 -18.96 7.26
N GLU A 95 -18.49 -19.77 6.41
CA GLU A 95 -18.03 -21.10 6.80
C GLU A 95 -16.50 -21.10 6.79
N PHE A 96 -15.92 -21.21 7.99
CA PHE A 96 -14.50 -21.41 8.19
C PHE A 96 -14.13 -22.85 7.82
N LEU A 97 -13.43 -23.02 6.70
CA LEU A 97 -12.75 -24.29 6.38
C LEU A 97 -11.30 -24.22 6.88
N LYS A 98 -10.95 -25.13 7.80
CA LYS A 98 -9.57 -25.34 8.24
C LYS A 98 -8.80 -26.01 7.10
N ALA A 99 -7.79 -25.31 6.59
CA ALA A 99 -6.81 -25.88 5.66
C ALA A 99 -5.71 -26.59 6.46
N GLN A 100 -5.42 -27.84 6.09
CA GLN A 100 -4.31 -28.62 6.63
C GLN A 100 -3.10 -28.39 5.71
N GLY A 101 -2.02 -27.82 6.26
CA GLY A 101 -0.88 -27.37 5.47
C GLY A 101 0.10 -28.49 5.14
N THR A 102 0.43 -28.63 3.86
CA THR A 102 1.61 -29.35 3.36
C THR A 102 2.82 -28.41 3.29
N ASN A 103 4.01 -28.96 3.01
CA ASN A 103 5.26 -28.20 2.98
C ASN A 103 5.28 -27.18 1.82
N LEU A 104 5.45 -25.89 2.14
CA LEU A 104 5.58 -24.78 1.18
C LEU A 104 6.82 -24.96 0.29
N SER A 105 6.70 -24.68 -1.01
CA SER A 105 7.84 -24.67 -1.95
C SER A 105 8.81 -23.52 -1.71
N VAL A 106 8.33 -22.39 -1.14
CA VAL A 106 9.20 -21.37 -0.55
C VAL A 106 9.39 -21.73 0.92
N PRO A 107 10.59 -22.15 1.35
CA PRO A 107 10.82 -22.55 2.73
C PRO A 107 10.51 -21.39 3.69
N PHE A 108 9.87 -21.70 4.81
CA PHE A 108 9.52 -20.70 5.83
C PHE A 108 10.71 -19.87 6.30
N HIS A 109 11.92 -20.45 6.31
CA HIS A 109 13.16 -19.73 6.61
C HIS A 109 13.39 -18.51 5.71
N PHE A 110 12.98 -18.53 4.44
CA PHE A 110 13.09 -17.35 3.56
C PHE A 110 12.18 -16.20 4.00
N TYR A 111 11.00 -16.49 4.56
CA TYR A 111 10.11 -15.48 5.13
C TYR A 111 10.77 -14.81 6.34
N ILE A 112 11.35 -15.61 7.23
CA ILE A 112 12.08 -15.09 8.41
C ILE A 112 13.28 -14.26 7.97
N ILE A 113 14.13 -14.80 7.08
CA ILE A 113 15.36 -14.12 6.63
C ILE A 113 15.02 -12.79 5.97
N SER A 114 14.06 -12.78 5.03
CA SER A 114 13.66 -11.54 4.36
C SER A 114 13.02 -10.54 5.33
N GLY A 115 12.17 -11.00 6.25
CA GLY A 115 11.59 -10.15 7.30
C GLY A 115 12.65 -9.53 8.20
N THR A 116 13.59 -10.33 8.72
CA THR A 116 14.69 -9.85 9.58
C THR A 116 15.60 -8.87 8.85
N ILE A 117 15.88 -9.07 7.56
CA ILE A 117 16.68 -8.12 6.78
C ILE A 117 15.91 -6.82 6.54
N ILE A 118 14.65 -6.89 6.11
CA ILE A 118 13.86 -5.69 5.82
C ILE A 118 13.63 -4.87 7.10
N ILE A 119 13.26 -5.52 8.20
CA ILE A 119 12.91 -4.85 9.46
C ILE A 119 14.15 -4.55 10.30
N GLY A 120 15.01 -5.53 10.54
CA GLY A 120 16.17 -5.38 11.43
C GLY A 120 17.30 -4.55 10.82
N PHE A 121 17.76 -4.92 9.61
CA PHE A 121 18.90 -4.24 9.00
C PHE A 121 18.57 -2.81 8.54
N SER A 122 17.30 -2.46 8.35
CA SER A 122 16.92 -1.09 8.03
C SER A 122 17.15 -0.10 9.16
N PHE A 123 17.34 -0.55 10.40
CA PHE A 123 17.72 0.29 11.53
C PHE A 123 19.23 0.36 11.77
N LEU A 124 20.05 -0.46 11.11
CA LEU A 124 21.46 -0.58 11.44
C LEU A 124 22.24 0.71 11.18
N LEU A 125 22.15 1.27 9.97
CA LEU A 125 22.83 2.52 9.62
C LEU A 125 22.20 3.74 10.30
N PRO A 126 20.86 3.94 10.27
CA PRO A 126 20.22 5.03 11.02
C PRO A 126 20.50 4.99 12.52
N GLY A 127 20.45 3.81 13.13
CA GLY A 127 20.72 3.60 14.54
C GLY A 127 22.17 3.90 14.89
N PHE A 128 23.12 3.55 14.03
CA PHE A 128 24.53 3.91 14.21
C PHE A 128 24.75 5.42 14.13
N ILE A 129 24.15 6.11 13.16
CA ILE A 129 24.22 7.58 13.04
C ILE A 129 23.60 8.25 14.27
N PHE A 130 22.42 7.78 14.68
CA PHE A 130 21.74 8.27 15.86
C PHE A 130 22.58 8.04 17.13
N TYR A 131 23.22 6.88 17.27
CA TYR A 131 24.11 6.56 18.38
C TYR A 131 25.30 7.53 18.44
N LEU A 132 25.97 7.77 17.31
CA LEU A 132 27.08 8.73 17.23
C LEU A 132 26.63 10.15 17.59
N PHE A 133 25.46 10.57 17.12
CA PHE A 133 24.91 11.87 17.47
C PHE A 133 24.54 11.97 18.95
N LEU A 134 23.84 10.96 19.48
CA LEU A 134 23.38 10.93 20.86
C LEU A 134 24.55 10.96 21.85
N PHE A 135 25.54 10.08 21.68
CA PHE A 135 26.66 9.97 22.63
C PHE A 135 27.83 10.89 22.31
N GLY A 136 28.04 11.24 21.04
CA GLY A 136 29.14 12.12 20.63
C GLY A 136 28.82 13.61 20.73
N VAL A 137 27.55 14.00 20.54
CA VAL A 137 27.14 15.40 20.50
C VAL A 137 26.15 15.73 21.61
N LEU A 138 25.02 15.03 21.68
CA LEU A 138 23.92 15.43 22.57
C LEU A 138 24.25 15.18 24.04
N ALA A 139 24.82 14.02 24.36
CA ALA A 139 25.17 13.63 25.72
C ALA A 139 26.20 14.56 26.37
N PRO A 140 27.39 14.81 25.78
CA PRO A 140 28.39 15.65 26.41
C PRO A 140 27.98 17.12 26.47
N ASN A 141 27.25 17.63 25.48
CA ASN A 141 26.97 19.06 25.36
C ASN A 141 25.64 19.50 26.00
N LEU A 142 24.67 18.59 26.14
CA LEU A 142 23.32 18.93 26.62
C LEU A 142 22.84 18.00 27.74
N LEU A 143 22.91 16.68 27.58
CA LEU A 143 22.30 15.74 28.54
C LEU A 143 23.11 15.55 29.83
N SER A 144 24.40 15.87 29.82
CA SER A 144 25.27 15.85 31.00
C SER A 144 25.07 17.05 31.92
N GLN A 145 24.42 18.11 31.43
CA GLN A 145 24.19 19.34 32.16
C GLN A 145 22.98 19.20 33.11
N PRO A 146 22.99 19.84 34.28
CA PRO A 146 21.87 19.80 35.20
C PRO A 146 20.65 20.50 34.59
N PHE A 147 19.51 19.81 34.56
CA PHE A 147 18.28 20.32 33.94
C PHE A 147 17.75 21.58 34.66
N THR A 148 18.12 22.75 34.15
CA THR A 148 17.82 24.07 34.71
C THR A 148 17.40 25.04 33.61
N PHE A 149 16.72 26.14 33.97
CA PHE A 149 16.26 27.15 33.00
C PHE A 149 17.41 27.79 32.21
N GLU A 150 18.62 27.81 32.74
CA GLU A 150 19.81 28.36 32.07
C GLU A 150 20.18 27.60 30.79
N ILE A 151 19.87 26.30 30.71
CA ILE A 151 20.10 25.50 29.49
C ILE A 151 19.33 26.09 28.30
N PHE A 152 18.11 26.58 28.53
CA PHE A 152 17.26 27.20 27.51
C PHE A 152 17.63 28.65 27.22
N LEU A 153 18.52 29.27 28.00
CA LEU A 153 18.97 30.65 27.77
C LEU A 153 20.35 30.70 27.09
N ASN A 154 21.05 29.56 27.02
CA ASN A 154 22.38 29.48 26.41
C ASN A 154 22.28 29.48 24.86
N PRO A 155 22.86 30.47 24.15
CA PRO A 155 22.84 30.52 22.69
C PRO A 155 23.44 29.30 21.99
N TYR A 156 24.41 28.63 22.61
CA TYR A 156 25.03 27.42 22.07
C TYR A 156 24.01 26.26 21.95
N ASN A 157 23.08 26.16 22.91
CA ASN A 157 22.09 25.08 22.95
C ASN A 157 20.99 25.23 21.91
N TYR A 158 20.73 26.43 21.39
CA TYR A 158 19.75 26.66 20.33
C TYR A 158 20.06 25.89 19.06
N GLY A 159 21.34 25.83 18.68
CA GLY A 159 21.79 25.03 17.54
C GLY A 159 21.48 23.55 17.74
N LEU A 160 21.70 23.02 18.94
CA LEU A 160 21.43 21.62 19.28
C LEU A 160 19.93 21.32 19.28
N PHE A 161 19.10 22.19 19.84
CA PHE A 161 17.64 22.01 19.84
C PHE A 161 17.04 21.99 18.44
N PHE A 162 17.60 22.76 17.50
CA PHE A 162 17.18 22.73 16.10
C PHE A 162 17.73 21.50 15.35
N LEU A 163 18.99 21.15 15.62
CA LEU A 163 19.66 20.04 14.94
C LEU A 163 19.09 18.67 15.33
N THR A 164 18.72 18.47 16.59
CA THR A 164 18.19 17.19 17.10
C THR A 164 16.97 16.69 16.31
N PRO A 165 15.87 17.44 16.15
CA PRO A 165 14.72 16.97 15.38
C PRO A 165 15.06 16.73 13.91
N LEU A 166 15.96 17.53 13.32
CA LEU A 166 16.41 17.34 11.94
C LEU A 166 17.13 16.00 11.78
N ILE A 167 18.07 15.68 12.68
CA ILE A 167 18.80 14.39 12.66
C ILE A 167 17.85 13.22 12.89
N ILE A 168 16.88 13.33 13.81
CA ILE A 168 15.88 12.28 14.04
C ILE A 168 15.06 12.04 12.77
N ILE A 169 14.57 13.11 12.12
CA ILE A 169 13.85 13.00 10.85
C ILE A 169 14.73 12.38 9.76
N SER A 170 15.99 12.81 9.62
CA SER A 170 16.92 12.24 8.65
C SER A 170 17.19 10.75 8.90
N CYS A 171 17.40 10.33 10.14
CA CYS A 171 17.57 8.92 10.49
C CYS A 171 16.31 8.12 10.15
N TYR A 172 15.13 8.66 10.42
CA TYR A 172 13.88 8.00 10.09
C TYR A 172 13.64 7.87 8.58
N LEU A 173 13.90 8.93 7.80
CA LEU A 173 13.83 8.87 6.33
C LEU A 173 14.85 7.88 5.76
N LEU A 174 16.04 7.80 6.35
CA LEU A 174 17.05 6.81 5.97
C LEU A 174 16.59 5.37 6.28
N HIS A 175 15.92 5.16 7.42
CA HIS A 175 15.27 3.88 7.73
C HIS A 175 14.23 3.50 6.68
N LEU A 176 13.29 4.40 6.34
CA LEU A 176 12.28 4.18 5.30
C LEU A 176 12.94 3.82 3.95
N PHE A 177 14.01 4.52 3.58
CA PHE A 177 14.77 4.21 2.38
C PHE A 177 15.32 2.78 2.37
N PHE A 178 15.92 2.31 3.47
CA PHE A 178 16.42 0.94 3.57
C PHE A 178 15.31 -0.11 3.55
N VAL A 179 14.17 0.17 4.19
CA VAL A 179 12.98 -0.70 4.11
C VAL A 179 12.58 -0.89 2.64
N ALA A 180 12.48 0.20 1.87
CA ALA A 180 12.16 0.13 0.45
C ALA A 180 13.26 -0.57 -0.39
N LEU A 181 14.54 -0.32 -0.08
CA LEU A 181 15.69 -0.92 -0.76
C LEU A 181 15.73 -2.44 -0.60
N PHE A 182 15.66 -2.93 0.64
CA PHE A 182 15.69 -4.36 0.92
C PHE A 182 14.44 -5.05 0.38
N THR A 183 13.27 -4.43 0.54
CA THR A 183 12.03 -4.96 -0.05
C THR A 183 12.17 -5.09 -1.56
N ARG A 184 12.66 -4.06 -2.27
CA ARG A 184 12.86 -4.10 -3.73
C ARG A 184 13.74 -5.27 -4.16
N TRP A 185 14.81 -5.56 -3.40
CA TRP A 185 15.71 -6.65 -3.73
C TRP A 185 15.02 -8.02 -3.68
N PHE A 186 14.35 -8.33 -2.56
CA PHE A 186 13.59 -9.57 -2.42
C PHE A 186 12.37 -9.63 -3.34
N TYR A 187 11.66 -8.52 -3.48
CA TYR A 187 10.47 -8.43 -4.32
C TYR A 187 10.82 -8.71 -5.78
N LYS A 188 11.92 -8.15 -6.32
CA LYS A 188 12.37 -8.44 -7.69
C LYS A 188 12.61 -9.93 -7.94
N LEU A 189 13.16 -10.64 -6.96
CA LEU A 189 13.39 -12.09 -7.06
C LEU A 189 12.07 -12.87 -7.02
N ALA A 190 11.16 -12.48 -6.11
CA ALA A 190 9.86 -13.09 -5.98
C ALA A 190 8.99 -12.85 -7.23
N ASP A 191 9.00 -11.64 -7.77
CA ASP A 191 8.19 -11.22 -8.90
C ASP A 191 8.58 -11.93 -10.21
N LYS A 192 9.88 -12.17 -10.42
CA LYS A 192 10.37 -12.95 -11.56
C LYS A 192 9.87 -14.40 -11.57
N ARG A 193 9.59 -14.96 -10.38
CA ARG A 193 9.16 -16.36 -10.20
C ARG A 193 7.65 -16.50 -9.92
N GLY A 194 6.97 -15.40 -9.64
CA GLY A 194 5.56 -15.37 -9.31
C GLY A 194 4.64 -15.30 -10.53
N PRO A 195 3.31 -15.35 -10.30
CA PRO A 195 2.32 -15.28 -11.37
C PRO A 195 2.30 -13.90 -12.01
N SER A 196 2.31 -13.87 -13.34
CA SER A 196 2.24 -12.65 -14.16
C SER A 196 0.80 -12.19 -14.39
N GLN A 197 -0.03 -13.01 -15.03
CA GLN A 197 -1.50 -12.87 -15.16
C GLN A 197 -2.12 -14.24 -15.48
N GLY A 198 -3.30 -14.53 -14.94
CA GLY A 198 -4.00 -15.79 -15.22
C GLY A 198 -4.95 -16.22 -14.11
N VAL A 199 -5.54 -17.40 -14.32
CA VAL A 199 -6.24 -18.15 -13.28
C VAL A 199 -5.35 -19.34 -12.96
N PHE A 200 -4.99 -19.49 -11.69
CA PHE A 200 -4.11 -20.54 -11.20
C PHE A 200 -4.91 -21.44 -10.25
N ASP A 201 -4.74 -22.74 -10.37
CA ASP A 201 -5.33 -23.66 -9.41
C ASP A 201 -4.58 -23.57 -8.08
N ARG A 202 -5.35 -23.46 -7.00
CA ARG A 202 -4.94 -23.50 -5.61
C ARG A 202 -5.33 -24.86 -5.07
N ASN A 203 -4.67 -25.89 -5.58
CA ASN A 203 -4.70 -27.20 -4.93
C ASN A 203 -3.83 -27.10 -3.66
N LEU A 204 -4.41 -27.32 -2.48
CA LEU A 204 -3.68 -27.27 -1.20
C LEU A 204 -2.90 -28.57 -0.94
N ASP A 205 -3.27 -29.64 -1.65
CA ASP A 205 -2.64 -30.96 -1.51
C ASP A 205 -1.33 -31.05 -2.32
N GLU A 206 -1.16 -30.18 -3.32
CA GLU A 206 0.03 -30.13 -4.18
C GLU A 206 0.74 -28.78 -4.05
N SER A 207 2.06 -28.80 -3.77
CA SER A 207 2.85 -27.57 -3.67
C SER A 207 2.99 -26.90 -5.05
N SER A 208 2.33 -25.76 -5.23
CA SER A 208 2.47 -24.94 -6.45
C SER A 208 3.49 -23.84 -6.23
N THR A 209 4.62 -23.91 -6.93
CA THR A 209 5.67 -22.89 -6.92
C THR A 209 5.10 -21.49 -7.17
N THR A 210 4.20 -21.35 -8.14
CA THR A 210 3.59 -20.08 -8.50
C THR A 210 2.72 -19.51 -7.38
N LEU A 211 1.94 -20.36 -6.69
CA LEU A 211 1.12 -19.95 -5.55
C LEU A 211 1.99 -19.48 -4.37
N ASP A 212 3.08 -20.19 -4.11
CA ASP A 212 3.96 -19.86 -2.98
C ASP A 212 4.74 -18.57 -3.22
N TYR A 213 5.20 -18.30 -4.44
CA TYR A 213 5.78 -17.00 -4.78
C TYR A 213 4.75 -15.87 -4.72
N TYR A 214 3.48 -16.15 -5.01
CA TYR A 214 2.40 -15.20 -4.77
C TYR A 214 2.23 -14.87 -3.28
N HIS A 215 2.23 -15.89 -2.41
CA HIS A 215 2.16 -15.71 -0.95
C HIS A 215 3.39 -14.98 -0.42
N PHE A 216 4.58 -15.34 -0.90
CA PHE A 216 5.83 -14.69 -0.52
C PHE A 216 5.87 -13.22 -0.94
N ARG A 217 5.45 -12.90 -2.17
CA ARG A 217 5.32 -11.51 -2.64
C ARG A 217 4.32 -10.71 -1.79
N SER A 218 3.19 -11.33 -1.45
CA SER A 218 2.19 -10.73 -0.57
C SER A 218 2.77 -10.42 0.80
N PHE A 219 3.55 -11.34 1.38
CA PHE A 219 4.25 -11.15 2.64
C PHE A 219 5.25 -9.98 2.58
N LEU A 220 6.09 -9.93 1.55
CA LEU A 220 7.12 -8.88 1.38
C LEU A 220 6.53 -7.47 1.36
N MET A 221 5.30 -7.28 0.86
CA MET A 221 4.66 -5.97 0.77
C MET A 221 3.96 -5.52 2.07
N LYS A 222 3.70 -6.43 3.03
CA LYS A 222 2.91 -6.10 4.24
C LYS A 222 3.60 -5.04 5.10
N TYR A 223 4.84 -5.31 5.51
CA TYR A 223 5.60 -4.42 6.37
C TYR A 223 5.93 -3.05 5.72
N PRO A 224 6.43 -2.96 4.49
CA PRO A 224 6.78 -1.67 3.90
C PRO A 224 5.54 -0.79 3.70
N ILE A 225 4.45 -1.30 3.13
CA ILE A 225 3.20 -0.52 3.00
C ILE A 225 2.71 -0.04 4.38
N PHE A 226 2.72 -0.90 5.39
CA PHE A 226 2.36 -0.53 6.76
C PHE A 226 3.28 0.58 7.31
N THR A 227 4.59 0.43 7.14
CA THR A 227 5.59 1.36 7.68
C THR A 227 5.46 2.74 7.04
N PHE A 228 5.26 2.81 5.72
CA PHE A 228 5.08 4.08 5.02
C PHE A 228 3.72 4.71 5.32
N SER A 229 2.63 3.96 5.27
CA SER A 229 1.27 4.48 5.55
C SER A 229 1.08 4.96 6.99
N ARG A 230 1.74 4.33 7.97
CA ARG A 230 1.71 4.75 9.39
C ARG A 230 2.86 5.67 9.77
N SER A 231 3.73 6.03 8.83
CA SER A 231 4.79 7.01 9.09
C SER A 231 4.22 8.43 9.23
N PRO A 232 5.00 9.38 9.78
CA PRO A 232 4.69 10.81 9.69
C PRO A 232 4.66 11.35 8.25
N PHE A 233 5.07 10.54 7.26
CA PHE A 233 5.22 10.90 5.86
C PHE A 233 4.42 9.96 4.93
N PRO A 234 3.09 9.80 5.13
CA PRO A 234 2.28 8.79 4.42
C PRO A 234 2.26 8.97 2.90
N TRP A 235 2.46 10.19 2.40
CA TRP A 235 2.54 10.48 0.96
C TRP A 235 3.74 9.81 0.27
N LEU A 236 4.75 9.34 1.02
CA LEU A 236 5.88 8.59 0.46
C LEU A 236 5.50 7.19 -0.02
N VAL A 237 4.31 6.68 0.30
CA VAL A 237 3.82 5.38 -0.19
C VAL A 237 3.82 5.31 -1.73
N ASN A 238 3.51 6.42 -2.40
CA ASN A 238 3.56 6.51 -3.87
C ASN A 238 4.98 6.28 -4.40
N TRP A 239 5.97 6.88 -3.71
CA TRP A 239 7.37 6.72 -4.05
C TRP A 239 7.84 5.29 -3.77
N GLU A 240 7.48 4.72 -2.62
CA GLU A 240 7.81 3.36 -2.20
C GLU A 240 7.33 2.33 -3.22
N LEU A 241 6.04 2.35 -3.57
CA LEU A 241 5.44 1.41 -4.50
C LEU A 241 6.07 1.47 -5.90
N ASN A 242 6.35 2.68 -6.38
CA ASN A 242 7.07 2.90 -7.65
C ASN A 242 8.53 2.43 -7.56
N PHE A 243 9.21 2.71 -6.45
CA PHE A 243 10.61 2.36 -6.23
C PHE A 243 10.81 0.85 -6.16
N ILE A 244 9.93 0.12 -5.47
CA ILE A 244 9.91 -1.35 -5.40
C ILE A 244 9.58 -1.95 -6.79
N LYS A 245 8.90 -1.20 -7.65
CA LYS A 245 8.30 -1.64 -8.93
C LYS A 245 7.19 -2.67 -8.74
N SER A 246 6.52 -2.64 -7.58
CA SER A 246 5.35 -3.46 -7.33
C SER A 246 4.12 -2.91 -8.05
N ASN A 247 4.00 -1.59 -8.13
CA ASN A 247 2.92 -0.87 -8.78
C ASN A 247 3.47 0.26 -9.67
N LYS A 248 2.60 0.85 -10.48
CA LYS A 248 2.89 2.09 -11.19
C LYS A 248 1.90 3.15 -10.69
N ILE A 249 2.39 4.20 -10.06
CA ILE A 249 1.57 5.29 -9.53
C ILE A 249 1.96 6.58 -10.25
N GLY A 250 1.02 7.19 -10.97
CA GLY A 250 1.21 8.50 -11.61
C GLY A 250 1.31 9.65 -10.60
N LYS A 251 1.74 10.82 -11.09
CA LYS A 251 1.90 12.02 -10.27
C LYS A 251 0.55 12.57 -9.82
N GLY A 252 0.52 13.25 -8.66
CA GLY A 252 -0.71 13.84 -8.12
C GLY A 252 -1.72 12.82 -7.59
N THR A 253 -1.43 11.53 -7.68
CA THR A 253 -2.31 10.48 -7.17
C THR A 253 -2.24 10.39 -5.65
N VAL A 254 -3.39 10.34 -4.99
CA VAL A 254 -3.51 10.23 -3.54
C VAL A 254 -4.09 8.87 -3.18
N LEU A 255 -3.43 8.19 -2.25
CA LEU A 255 -3.83 6.91 -1.71
C LEU A 255 -4.07 7.08 -0.21
N GLU A 256 -5.33 6.97 0.21
CA GLU A 256 -5.70 6.98 1.63
C GLU A 256 -5.62 5.54 2.21
N GLU A 257 -6.25 5.30 3.37
CA GLU A 257 -6.20 4.02 4.12
C GLU A 257 -6.70 2.82 3.30
N THR A 258 -5.83 2.31 2.44
CA THR A 258 -6.21 1.37 1.38
C THR A 258 -5.39 0.10 1.47
N PHE A 259 -6.08 -1.04 1.34
CA PHE A 259 -5.40 -2.32 1.19
C PHE A 259 -5.01 -2.52 -0.27
N MET A 260 -3.75 -2.23 -0.59
CA MET A 260 -3.21 -2.38 -1.93
C MET A 260 -2.30 -3.59 -2.05
N HIS A 261 -2.54 -4.38 -3.09
CA HIS A 261 -1.61 -5.42 -3.52
C HIS A 261 -0.65 -4.87 -4.59
N SER A 262 0.18 -5.72 -5.18
CA SER A 262 1.01 -5.35 -6.33
C SER A 262 0.25 -5.42 -7.66
N HIS A 263 0.84 -4.94 -8.74
CA HIS A 263 0.31 -4.96 -10.12
C HIS A 263 -0.97 -4.14 -10.33
N ILE A 264 -1.00 -2.96 -9.74
CA ILE A 264 -2.00 -1.93 -10.00
C ILE A 264 -1.30 -0.77 -10.70
N ASN A 265 -1.87 -0.33 -11.82
CA ASN A 265 -1.40 0.83 -12.56
C ASN A 265 -2.38 1.98 -12.33
N PHE A 266 -1.94 3.04 -11.69
CA PHE A 266 -2.64 4.31 -11.58
C PHE A 266 -2.05 5.32 -12.55
N GLY A 267 -2.93 6.05 -13.23
CA GLY A 267 -2.62 7.25 -13.98
C GLY A 267 -2.30 8.42 -13.06
N GLU A 268 -2.32 9.62 -13.65
CA GLU A 268 -2.08 10.88 -12.95
C GLU A 268 -3.36 11.40 -12.27
N ASN A 269 -3.19 12.16 -11.18
CA ASN A 269 -4.25 12.83 -10.44
C ASN A 269 -5.43 11.93 -10.03
N CYS A 270 -5.14 10.68 -9.67
CA CYS A 270 -6.16 9.76 -9.18
C CYS A 270 -6.39 9.95 -7.68
N TYR A 271 -7.58 9.66 -7.21
CA TYR A 271 -7.90 9.62 -5.78
C TYR A 271 -8.42 8.23 -5.41
N LEU A 272 -7.83 7.61 -4.39
CA LEU A 272 -8.31 6.38 -3.80
C LEU A 272 -8.55 6.61 -2.30
N GLY A 273 -9.83 6.69 -1.93
CA GLY A 273 -10.30 6.76 -0.53
C GLY A 273 -10.48 5.39 0.11
#